data_AF-A0A1Q9SWU4-F1
#
_entry.id   AF-A0A1Q9SWU4-F1
#
_cell.length_a   1.000
_cell.length_b   1.000
_cell.length_c   1.000
_cell.angle_alpha   90.00
_cell.angle_beta   90.00
_cell.angle_gamma   90.00
#
_symmetry.space_group_name_H-M   'P 1'
#
loop_
_entity.id
_entity.type
_entity.pdbx_description
1 polymer ?
#
loop_
_entity_poly.entity_id
_entity_poly.type
_entity_poly.pdbx_seq_one_letter_code
_entity_poly.pdbx_strand_id
1 'polypeptide(L)'
;MPLTQIHLAAMRRLIEDVRAVGDEGESIHRELSGLLDQADLGSRDAAPVRTAGDWLISQVPMLRRRLALAEEVEASTPGIQASVQIDESQLSELTPEEAEELAQELADQIADGPHTQRLADQLGEHASDPYFASALLDALSPEELAAYLESVDMEVQRTGQADLDYARTHGGVMSGLRLALQTAAREEELPDGYAELSPR
;
A
#
# COMPACT_ATOMS: atom_id res chain seq x y z
N MET A 1 -18.04 9.87 -14.59
CA MET A 1 -16.83 9.35 -13.91
C MET A 1 -16.00 8.61 -14.95
N PRO A 2 -14.70 8.88 -15.08
CA PRO A 2 -13.87 8.22 -16.08
C PRO A 2 -13.51 6.81 -15.60
N LEU A 3 -14.08 5.79 -16.26
CA LEU A 3 -13.58 4.42 -16.16
C LEU A 3 -12.31 4.32 -16.98
N THR A 4 -11.22 3.86 -16.36
CA THR A 4 -9.93 3.66 -17.04
C THR A 4 -9.68 2.17 -17.22
N GLN A 5 -9.31 1.76 -18.43
CA GLN A 5 -8.90 0.38 -18.70
C GLN A 5 -7.43 0.20 -18.38
N ILE A 6 -7.12 -0.75 -17.49
CA ILE A 6 -5.75 -1.08 -17.06
C ILE A 6 -5.38 -2.48 -17.54
N HIS A 7 -4.24 -2.58 -18.22
CA HIS A 7 -3.60 -3.85 -18.56
C HIS A 7 -2.58 -4.21 -17.47
N LEU A 8 -2.87 -5.24 -16.68
CA LEU A 8 -2.11 -5.60 -15.47
C LEU A 8 -0.62 -5.82 -15.75
N ALA A 9 -0.29 -6.70 -16.70
CA ALA A 9 1.10 -6.99 -17.06
C ALA A 9 1.85 -5.78 -17.64
N ALA A 10 1.15 -4.93 -18.40
CA ALA A 10 1.77 -3.71 -18.95
C ALA A 10 2.01 -2.66 -17.86
N MET A 11 1.10 -2.55 -16.87
CA MET A 11 1.24 -1.62 -15.75
C MET A 11 2.38 -2.04 -14.81
N ARG A 12 2.49 -3.33 -14.48
CA ARG A 12 3.63 -3.87 -13.71
C ARG A 12 4.97 -3.52 -14.37
N ARG A 13 5.08 -3.82 -15.66
CA ARG A 13 6.27 -3.46 -16.45
C ARG A 13 6.53 -1.95 -16.49
N LEU A 14 5.48 -1.13 -16.65
CA LEU A 14 5.63 0.32 -16.65
C LEU A 14 6.21 0.83 -15.32
N ILE A 15 5.75 0.31 -14.19
CA ILE A 15 6.26 0.68 -12.86
C ILE A 15 7.75 0.32 -12.73
N GLU A 16 8.13 -0.90 -13.15
CA GLU A 16 9.52 -1.35 -13.17
C GLU A 16 10.41 -0.47 -14.06
N ASP A 17 9.96 -0.20 -15.30
CA ASP A 17 10.69 0.62 -16.26
C ASP A 17 10.85 2.07 -15.75
N VAL A 18 9.81 2.66 -15.16
CA VAL A 18 9.84 4.01 -14.58
C VAL A 18 10.83 4.10 -13.42
N ARG A 19 10.86 3.09 -12.53
CA ARG A 19 11.83 3.01 -11.43
C ARG A 19 13.26 2.90 -11.96
N ALA A 20 13.49 1.95 -12.86
CA ALA A 20 14.82 1.71 -13.44
C ALA A 20 15.38 2.96 -14.12
N VAL A 21 14.55 3.67 -14.91
CA VAL A 21 14.98 4.91 -15.57
C VAL A 21 15.17 6.05 -14.56
N GLY A 22 14.36 6.12 -13.50
CA GLY A 22 14.57 7.07 -12.40
C GLY A 22 15.94 6.90 -11.73
N ASP A 23 16.26 5.68 -11.33
CA ASP A 23 17.52 5.32 -10.68
C ASP A 23 18.73 5.52 -11.62
N GLU A 24 18.58 5.14 -12.90
CA GLU A 24 19.59 5.38 -13.92
C GLU A 24 19.83 6.88 -14.12
N GLY A 25 18.77 7.70 -14.09
CA GLY A 25 18.85 9.15 -14.14
C GLY A 25 19.70 9.74 -13.00
N GLU A 26 19.55 9.22 -11.78
CA GLU A 26 20.39 9.65 -10.64
C GLU A 26 21.86 9.25 -10.86
N SER A 27 22.12 8.04 -11.34
CA SER A 27 23.48 7.59 -11.66
C SER A 27 24.13 8.47 -12.73
N ILE A 28 23.41 8.73 -13.83
CA ILE A 28 23.88 9.61 -14.91
C ILE A 28 24.11 11.03 -14.40
N HIS A 29 23.22 11.56 -13.55
CA HIS A 29 23.41 12.88 -12.94
C HIS A 29 24.71 12.97 -12.15
N ARG A 30 25.02 11.95 -11.33
CA ARG A 30 26.25 11.89 -10.54
C ARG A 30 27.50 11.83 -11.44
N GLU A 31 27.47 10.99 -12.47
CA GLU A 31 28.57 10.88 -13.42
C GLU A 31 28.80 12.19 -14.19
N LEU A 32 27.75 12.76 -14.77
CA LEU A 32 27.80 14.00 -15.53
C LEU A 32 28.29 15.16 -14.66
N SER A 33 27.80 15.26 -13.43
CA SER A 33 28.27 16.29 -12.48
C SER A 33 29.76 16.17 -12.22
N GLY A 34 30.27 14.95 -12.03
CA GLY A 34 31.70 14.71 -11.83
C GLY A 34 32.55 15.03 -13.07
N LEU A 35 32.06 14.74 -14.28
CA LEU A 35 32.75 15.08 -15.53
C LEU A 35 32.77 16.59 -15.79
N LEU A 36 31.67 17.27 -15.50
CA LEU A 36 31.55 18.73 -15.61
C LEU A 36 32.50 19.42 -14.63
N ASP A 37 32.50 19.00 -13.36
CA ASP A 37 33.40 19.56 -12.35
C ASP A 37 34.88 19.32 -12.71
N GLN A 38 35.22 18.16 -13.30
CA GLN A 38 36.58 17.89 -13.83
C GLN A 38 36.98 18.80 -15.00
N ALA A 39 36.00 19.29 -15.76
CA ALA A 39 36.20 20.18 -16.90
C ALA A 39 36.11 21.68 -16.52
N ASP A 40 36.01 22.02 -15.23
CA ASP A 40 35.72 23.38 -14.72
C ASP A 40 34.41 23.99 -15.28
N LEU A 41 33.47 23.13 -15.70
CA LEU A 41 32.12 23.50 -16.10
C LEU A 41 31.22 23.16 -14.90
N GLY A 42 30.58 24.13 -14.25
CA GLY A 42 29.90 23.85 -12.97
C GLY A 42 28.81 22.78 -13.08
N SER A 43 28.76 21.85 -12.12
CA SER A 43 27.75 20.77 -11.98
C SER A 43 26.27 21.18 -12.06
N ARG A 44 25.94 22.48 -12.06
CA ARG A 44 24.56 22.98 -12.28
C ARG A 44 23.98 22.56 -13.63
N ASP A 45 24.82 22.33 -14.64
CA ASP A 45 24.37 21.94 -15.97
C ASP A 45 23.84 20.49 -16.02
N ALA A 46 24.12 19.67 -15.00
CA ALA A 46 23.57 18.32 -14.86
C ALA A 46 22.18 18.27 -14.17
N ALA A 47 21.68 19.40 -13.66
CA ALA A 47 20.41 19.44 -12.92
C ALA A 47 19.18 18.93 -13.70
N PRO A 48 19.03 19.18 -15.02
CA PRO A 48 17.87 18.68 -15.76
C PRO A 48 17.72 17.16 -15.77
N VAL A 49 18.83 16.41 -15.74
CA VAL A 49 18.82 14.94 -15.68
C VAL A 49 18.22 14.47 -14.37
N ARG A 50 18.64 15.06 -13.24
CA ARG A 50 18.08 14.76 -11.92
C ARG A 50 16.58 15.08 -11.88
N THR A 51 16.19 16.27 -12.34
CA THR A 51 14.77 16.68 -12.36
C THR A 51 13.89 15.70 -13.14
N ALA A 52 14.38 15.17 -14.27
CA ALA A 52 13.64 14.17 -15.05
C ALA A 52 13.50 12.84 -14.29
N GLY A 53 14.58 12.38 -13.64
CA GLY A 53 14.55 11.19 -12.78
C GLY A 53 13.59 11.35 -11.60
N ASP A 54 13.68 12.46 -10.87
CA ASP A 54 12.81 12.78 -9.74
C ASP A 54 11.32 12.80 -10.17
N TRP A 55 11.03 13.38 -11.34
CA TRP A 55 9.67 13.39 -11.89
C TRP A 55 9.17 11.97 -12.18
N LEU A 56 9.97 11.09 -12.78
CA LEU A 56 9.60 9.70 -13.03
C LEU A 56 9.29 8.96 -11.72
N ILE A 57 10.18 9.08 -10.73
CA ILE A 57 10.01 8.47 -9.40
C ILE A 57 8.73 8.99 -8.74
N SER A 58 8.41 10.28 -8.87
CA SER A 58 7.19 10.87 -8.32
C SER A 58 5.88 10.26 -8.87
N GLN A 59 5.91 9.61 -10.04
CA GLN A 59 4.72 8.98 -10.63
C GLN A 59 4.47 7.57 -10.10
N VAL A 60 5.50 6.91 -9.56
CA VAL A 60 5.44 5.51 -9.11
C VAL A 60 4.32 5.25 -8.10
N PRO A 61 4.08 6.09 -7.07
CA PRO A 61 3.04 5.81 -6.08
C PRO A 61 1.64 5.71 -6.69
N MET A 62 1.30 6.64 -7.58
CA MET A 62 -0.02 6.62 -8.21
C MET A 62 -0.16 5.48 -9.22
N LEU A 63 0.92 5.07 -9.89
CA LEU A 63 0.91 3.90 -10.77
C LEU A 63 0.66 2.60 -9.97
N ARG A 64 1.30 2.47 -8.80
CA ARG A 64 1.07 1.35 -7.89
C ARG A 64 -0.35 1.29 -7.37
N ARG A 65 -0.92 2.41 -6.93
CA ARG A 65 -2.35 2.47 -6.52
C ARG A 65 -3.30 2.02 -7.61
N ARG A 66 -3.05 2.45 -8.86
CA ARG A 66 -3.83 1.98 -10.02
C ARG A 66 -3.69 0.48 -10.24
N LEU A 67 -2.49 -0.07 -10.07
CA LEU A 67 -2.26 -1.50 -10.20
C LEU A 67 -2.98 -2.28 -9.09
N ALA A 68 -2.82 -1.88 -7.83
CA ALA A 68 -3.46 -2.51 -6.69
C ALA A 68 -4.99 -2.55 -6.85
N LEU A 69 -5.61 -1.42 -7.22
CA LEU A 69 -7.04 -1.36 -7.50
C LEU A 69 -7.46 -2.24 -8.69
N ALA A 70 -6.64 -2.28 -9.75
CA ALA A 70 -6.91 -3.15 -10.89
C ALA A 70 -6.85 -4.64 -10.51
N GLU A 71 -5.94 -5.03 -9.62
CA GLU A 71 -5.80 -6.40 -9.14
C GLU A 71 -6.91 -6.80 -8.18
N GLU A 72 -7.39 -5.86 -7.37
CA GLU A 72 -8.60 -6.05 -6.56
C GLU A 72 -9.82 -6.32 -7.45
N VAL A 73 -10.01 -5.50 -8.50
CA VAL A 73 -11.11 -5.69 -9.46
C VAL A 73 -10.97 -7.02 -10.21
N GLU A 74 -9.76 -7.40 -10.64
CA GLU A 74 -9.51 -8.67 -11.32
C GLU A 74 -9.85 -9.86 -10.42
N ALA A 75 -9.39 -9.84 -9.16
CA ALA A 75 -9.65 -10.90 -8.19
C ALA A 75 -11.14 -11.04 -7.84
N SER A 76 -11.90 -9.95 -7.90
CA SER A 76 -13.36 -9.95 -7.66
C SER A 76 -14.19 -10.34 -8.89
N THR A 77 -13.57 -10.43 -10.07
CA THR A 77 -14.27 -10.68 -11.33
C THR A 77 -14.09 -12.13 -11.79
N PRO A 78 -15.18 -12.88 -12.06
CA PRO A 78 -15.04 -14.26 -12.54
C PRO A 78 -14.35 -14.37 -13.92
N GLY A 79 -13.31 -15.21 -13.98
CA GLY A 79 -12.59 -15.55 -15.20
C GLY A 79 -11.22 -14.88 -15.31
N ILE A 80 -10.38 -15.36 -16.23
CA ILE A 80 -9.03 -14.78 -16.45
C ILE A 80 -9.18 -13.53 -17.33
N GLN A 81 -8.75 -12.37 -16.82
CA GLN A 81 -8.81 -11.11 -17.54
C GLN A 81 -7.43 -10.48 -17.69
N ALA A 82 -7.04 -10.14 -18.92
CA ALA A 82 -5.77 -9.45 -19.17
C ALA A 82 -5.85 -7.92 -18.89
N SER A 83 -7.06 -7.39 -18.77
CA SER A 83 -7.32 -5.99 -18.47
C SER A 83 -8.63 -5.82 -17.72
N VAL A 84 -8.69 -4.84 -16.85
CA VAL A 84 -9.88 -4.49 -16.07
C VAL A 84 -10.23 -3.02 -16.23
N GLN A 85 -11.48 -2.66 -15.93
CA GLN A 85 -11.89 -1.26 -15.81
C GLN A 85 -11.89 -0.86 -14.34
N ILE A 86 -11.20 0.22 -14.01
CA ILE A 86 -11.19 0.80 -12.66
C ILE A 86 -11.90 2.15 -12.65
N ASP A 87 -12.50 2.47 -11.51
CA ASP A 87 -13.00 3.81 -11.21
C ASP A 87 -11.93 4.59 -10.45
N GLU A 88 -11.29 5.57 -11.10
CA GLU A 88 -10.15 6.29 -10.52
C GLU A 88 -10.53 7.12 -9.28
N SER A 89 -11.81 7.39 -9.03
CA SER A 89 -12.20 8.08 -7.78
C SER A 89 -12.04 7.23 -6.52
N GLN A 90 -11.71 5.94 -6.66
CA GLN A 90 -11.41 5.06 -5.53
C GLN A 90 -9.93 5.06 -5.16
N LEU A 91 -9.08 5.77 -5.93
CA LEU A 91 -7.66 5.87 -5.62
C LEU A 91 -7.45 6.80 -4.42
N SER A 92 -6.61 6.35 -3.48
CA SER A 92 -6.15 7.16 -2.36
C SER A 92 -5.41 8.41 -2.85
N GLU A 93 -5.80 9.56 -2.29
CA GLU A 93 -5.16 10.86 -2.53
C GLU A 93 -4.00 11.14 -1.57
N LEU A 94 -3.80 10.29 -0.54
CA LEU A 94 -2.73 10.45 0.44
C LEU A 94 -1.36 10.38 -0.22
N THR A 95 -0.38 11.13 0.27
CA THR A 95 1.03 10.82 -0.07
C THR A 95 1.46 9.51 0.58
N PRO A 96 2.52 8.84 0.11
CA PRO A 96 3.09 7.69 0.81
C PRO A 96 3.40 7.98 2.28
N GLU A 97 3.95 9.15 2.58
CA GLU A 97 4.28 9.57 3.95
C GLU A 97 3.02 9.77 4.80
N GLU A 98 1.97 10.40 4.26
CA GLU A 98 0.69 10.55 4.96
C GLU A 98 0.03 9.18 5.21
N ALA A 99 0.17 8.23 4.28
CA ALA A 99 -0.33 6.87 4.44
C ALA A 99 0.43 6.10 5.53
N GLU A 100 1.75 6.27 5.61
CA GLU A 100 2.59 5.70 6.66
C GLU A 100 2.26 6.26 8.05
N GLU A 101 2.14 7.59 8.18
CA GLU A 101 1.78 8.25 9.44
C GLU A 101 0.40 7.79 9.93
N LEU A 102 -0.58 7.71 9.02
CA LEU A 102 -1.92 7.24 9.34
C LEU A 102 -1.92 5.77 9.74
N ALA A 103 -1.15 4.93 9.06
CA ALA A 103 -1.03 3.51 9.37
C ALA A 103 -0.48 3.29 10.79
N GLN A 104 0.54 4.05 11.18
CA GLN A 104 1.10 4.00 12.53
C GLN A 104 0.05 4.43 13.58
N GLU A 105 -0.68 5.52 13.34
CA GLU A 105 -1.72 6.00 14.26
C GLU A 105 -2.81 4.93 14.48
N LEU A 106 -3.22 4.24 13.42
CA LEU A 106 -4.25 3.21 13.51
C LEU A 106 -3.71 1.90 14.12
N ALA A 107 -2.44 1.56 13.88
CA ALA A 107 -1.78 0.43 14.54
C ALA A 107 -1.76 0.61 16.06
N ASP A 108 -1.36 1.80 16.54
CA ASP A 108 -1.35 2.12 17.97
C ASP A 108 -2.76 2.00 18.58
N GLN A 109 -3.79 2.48 17.88
CA GLN A 109 -5.19 2.34 18.31
C GLN A 109 -5.67 0.88 18.34
N ILE A 110 -5.18 0.01 17.46
CA ILE A 110 -5.46 -1.43 17.47
C ILE A 110 -4.78 -2.09 18.67
N ALA A 111 -3.52 -1.74 18.95
CA ALA A 111 -2.76 -2.31 20.07
C ALA A 111 -3.30 -1.87 21.44
N ASP A 112 -3.56 -0.57 21.63
CA ASP A 112 -3.96 -0.01 22.92
C ASP A 112 -5.46 -0.17 23.20
N GLY A 113 -6.30 -0.17 22.15
CA GLY A 113 -7.74 -0.03 22.27
C GLY A 113 -8.18 1.32 22.90
N PRO A 114 -9.49 1.58 23.05
CA PRO A 114 -10.61 0.75 22.65
C PRO A 114 -10.85 0.75 21.13
N HIS A 115 -11.26 -0.39 20.58
CA HIS A 115 -11.60 -0.50 19.16
C HIS A 115 -12.96 0.15 18.90
N THR A 116 -12.97 1.22 18.11
CA THR A 116 -14.17 2.00 17.83
C THR A 116 -14.68 1.76 16.41
N GLN A 117 -15.95 2.07 16.15
CA GLN A 117 -16.47 2.05 14.77
C GLN A 117 -15.68 2.98 13.85
N ARG A 118 -15.19 4.11 14.37
CA ARG A 118 -14.33 5.03 13.61
C ARG A 118 -13.04 4.35 13.15
N LEU A 119 -12.39 3.57 14.00
CA LEU A 119 -11.20 2.80 13.63
C LEU A 119 -11.52 1.79 12.51
N ALA A 120 -12.66 1.07 12.63
CA ALA A 120 -13.11 0.15 11.60
C ALA A 120 -13.38 0.85 10.26
N ASP A 121 -14.00 2.03 10.29
CA ASP A 121 -14.29 2.82 9.09
C ASP A 121 -12.99 3.33 8.43
N GLN A 122 -12.05 3.85 9.22
CA GLN A 122 -10.75 4.33 8.71
C GLN A 122 -9.93 3.19 8.10
N LEU A 123 -9.91 2.00 8.73
CA LEU A 123 -9.27 0.83 8.14
C LEU A 123 -9.94 0.41 6.83
N GLY A 124 -11.27 0.42 6.77
CA GLY A 124 -12.00 0.10 5.55
C GLY A 124 -11.75 1.08 4.41
N GLU A 125 -11.55 2.36 4.71
CA GLU A 125 -11.29 3.41 3.74
C GLU A 125 -9.89 3.32 3.11
N HIS A 126 -8.88 2.95 3.90
CA HIS A 126 -7.48 3.03 3.47
C HIS A 126 -6.80 1.68 3.19
N ALA A 127 -7.38 0.55 3.61
CA ALA A 127 -6.75 -0.78 3.47
C ALA A 127 -6.50 -1.25 2.01
N SER A 128 -7.12 -0.60 1.03
CA SER A 128 -6.84 -0.85 -0.40
C SER A 128 -5.65 -0.03 -0.95
N ASP A 129 -5.14 0.97 -0.21
CA ASP A 129 -3.93 1.69 -0.59
C ASP A 129 -2.69 0.85 -0.22
N PRO A 130 -1.84 0.47 -1.19
CA PRO A 130 -0.67 -0.38 -0.94
C PRO A 130 0.33 0.23 0.03
N TYR A 131 0.47 1.56 0.06
CA TYR A 131 1.39 2.25 0.99
C TYR A 131 0.87 2.21 2.42
N PHE A 132 -0.44 2.43 2.61
CA PHE A 132 -1.06 2.29 3.92
C PHE A 132 -1.04 0.83 4.39
N ALA A 133 -1.36 -0.11 3.49
CA ALA A 133 -1.46 -1.52 3.83
C ALA A 133 -0.11 -2.12 4.26
N SER A 134 0.97 -1.83 3.54
CA SER A 134 2.33 -2.24 3.93
C SER A 134 2.74 -1.61 5.26
N ALA A 135 2.61 -0.29 5.38
CA ALA A 135 2.97 0.44 6.60
C ALA A 135 2.18 -0.03 7.83
N LEU A 136 0.89 -0.38 7.67
CA LEU A 136 0.06 -0.88 8.76
C LEU A 136 0.56 -2.23 9.26
N LEU A 137 1.00 -3.11 8.35
CA LEU A 137 1.54 -4.42 8.70
C LEU A 137 2.97 -4.33 9.24
N ASP A 138 3.75 -3.33 8.82
CA ASP A 138 5.05 -3.03 9.43
C ASP A 138 4.88 -2.52 10.86
N ALA A 139 3.86 -1.69 11.10
CA ALA A 139 3.56 -1.14 12.42
C ALA A 139 2.90 -2.16 13.38
N LEU A 140 2.13 -3.10 12.85
CA LEU A 140 1.53 -4.21 13.62
C LEU A 140 2.37 -5.47 13.48
N SER A 141 3.15 -5.81 14.51
CA SER A 141 3.88 -7.08 14.51
C SER A 141 2.93 -8.29 14.32
N PRO A 142 3.38 -9.39 13.71
CA PRO A 142 2.58 -10.61 13.59
C PRO A 142 2.02 -11.09 14.93
N GLU A 143 2.79 -10.93 16.00
CA GLU A 143 2.37 -11.24 17.37
C GLU A 143 1.24 -10.35 17.87
N GLU A 144 1.29 -9.04 17.61
CA GLU A 144 0.22 -8.10 17.98
C GLU A 144 -1.06 -8.37 17.20
N LEU A 145 -0.95 -8.69 15.91
CA LEU A 145 -2.10 -9.13 15.13
C LEU A 145 -2.69 -10.42 15.72
N ALA A 146 -1.87 -11.44 15.99
CA ALA A 146 -2.34 -12.69 16.58
C ALA A 146 -3.00 -12.49 17.95
N ALA A 147 -2.42 -11.63 18.80
CA ALA A 147 -3.00 -11.27 20.09
C ALA A 147 -4.35 -10.55 19.95
N TYR A 148 -4.48 -9.65 18.97
CA TYR A 148 -5.76 -9.02 18.64
C TYR A 148 -6.79 -10.08 18.21
N LEU A 149 -6.45 -10.99 17.30
CA LEU A 149 -7.34 -12.07 16.84
C LEU A 149 -7.82 -12.95 18.01
N GLU A 150 -6.92 -13.35 18.89
CA GLU A 150 -7.25 -14.16 20.06
C GLU A 150 -8.17 -13.40 21.05
N SER A 151 -7.95 -12.09 21.22
CA SER A 151 -8.79 -11.24 22.07
C SER A 151 -10.23 -11.19 21.59
N VAL A 152 -10.44 -11.07 20.26
CA VAL A 152 -11.75 -11.04 19.63
C VAL A 152 -12.47 -12.38 19.79
N ASP A 153 -11.79 -13.50 19.53
CA ASP A 153 -12.37 -14.84 19.67
C ASP A 153 -12.81 -15.14 21.11
N MET A 154 -12.00 -14.76 22.10
CA MET A 154 -12.31 -14.96 23.53
C MET A 154 -13.50 -14.13 24.00
N GLU A 155 -13.69 -12.93 23.46
CA GLU A 155 -14.76 -12.02 23.86
C GLU A 155 -16.09 -12.32 23.16
N VAL A 156 -16.06 -12.79 21.90
CA VAL A 156 -17.22 -13.36 21.19
C VAL A 156 -17.78 -14.57 21.95
N GLN A 157 -16.92 -15.42 22.52
CA GLN A 157 -17.36 -16.58 23.32
C GLN A 157 -18.03 -16.18 24.65
N ARG A 158 -17.64 -15.05 25.26
CA ARG A 158 -18.19 -14.56 26.53
C ARG A 158 -19.51 -13.82 26.40
N THR A 159 -19.72 -13.11 25.28
CA THR A 159 -20.82 -12.14 25.13
C THR A 159 -22.14 -12.72 24.66
N GLY A 160 -22.23 -14.02 24.36
CA GLY A 160 -23.49 -14.76 24.17
C GLY A 160 -24.62 -13.95 23.53
N GLN A 161 -24.57 -13.76 22.21
CA GLN A 161 -25.62 -13.13 21.39
C GLN A 161 -25.98 -11.67 21.72
N ALA A 162 -25.27 -10.99 22.63
CA ALA A 162 -25.72 -9.74 23.22
C ALA A 162 -24.89 -8.48 22.93
N ASP A 163 -24.07 -8.42 21.88
CA ASP A 163 -23.68 -7.10 21.35
C ASP A 163 -23.44 -7.10 19.83
N LEU A 164 -24.49 -6.72 19.10
CA LEU A 164 -24.41 -6.46 17.66
C LEU A 164 -23.40 -5.35 17.32
N ASP A 165 -23.20 -4.41 18.25
CA ASP A 165 -22.28 -3.29 18.07
C ASP A 165 -20.82 -3.73 18.26
N TYR A 166 -20.55 -4.64 19.19
CA TYR A 166 -19.26 -5.31 19.33
C TYR A 166 -18.92 -6.11 18.05
N ALA A 167 -19.84 -6.96 17.61
CA ALA A 167 -19.65 -7.76 16.40
C ALA A 167 -19.47 -6.90 15.14
N ARG A 168 -20.17 -5.77 15.04
CA ARG A 168 -20.02 -4.83 13.91
C ARG A 168 -18.65 -4.14 13.94
N THR A 169 -18.22 -3.65 15.10
CA THR A 169 -16.96 -2.90 15.25
C THR A 169 -15.76 -3.80 15.01
N HIS A 170 -15.67 -4.93 15.71
CA HIS A 170 -14.56 -5.88 15.55
C HIS A 170 -14.61 -6.58 14.19
N GLY A 171 -15.80 -6.87 13.67
CA GLY A 171 -15.95 -7.39 12.31
C GLY A 171 -15.44 -6.42 11.24
N GLY A 172 -15.62 -5.11 11.45
CA GLY A 172 -15.09 -4.07 10.58
C GLY A 172 -13.57 -3.97 10.63
N VAL A 173 -12.98 -3.89 11.84
CA VAL A 173 -11.51 -3.89 12.01
C VAL A 173 -10.88 -5.14 11.39
N MET A 174 -11.46 -6.32 11.64
CA MET A 174 -11.03 -7.58 11.03
C MET A 174 -11.08 -7.58 9.49
N SER A 175 -12.12 -6.98 8.94
CA SER A 175 -12.28 -6.90 7.48
C SER A 175 -11.25 -5.96 6.87
N GLY A 176 -10.99 -4.82 7.51
CA GLY A 176 -9.94 -3.89 7.11
C GLY A 176 -8.54 -4.52 7.17
N LEU A 177 -8.21 -5.19 8.28
CA LEU A 177 -6.92 -5.90 8.43
C LEU A 177 -6.74 -7.01 7.38
N ARG A 178 -7.80 -7.77 7.08
CA ARG A 178 -7.74 -8.78 6.01
C ARG A 178 -7.51 -8.13 4.65
N LEU A 179 -8.16 -7.01 4.36
CA LEU A 179 -7.97 -6.30 3.11
C LEU A 179 -6.54 -5.78 3.00
N ALA A 180 -5.99 -5.16 4.05
CA ALA A 180 -4.60 -4.70 4.10
C ALA A 180 -3.60 -5.84 3.84
N LEU A 181 -3.78 -7.00 4.49
CA LEU A 181 -3.00 -8.20 4.23
C LEU A 181 -3.05 -8.64 2.76
N GLN A 182 -4.25 -8.64 2.16
CA GLN A 182 -4.40 -9.01 0.76
C GLN A 182 -3.74 -7.98 -0.18
N THR A 183 -3.87 -6.69 0.11
CA THR A 183 -3.25 -5.62 -0.67
C THR A 183 -1.73 -5.73 -0.64
N ALA A 184 -1.12 -5.81 0.55
CA ALA A 184 0.33 -5.94 0.72
C ALA A 184 0.88 -7.23 0.08
N ALA A 185 0.16 -8.35 0.19
CA ALA A 185 0.55 -9.62 -0.43
C ALA A 185 0.66 -9.56 -1.97
N ARG A 186 -0.17 -8.75 -2.63
CA ARG A 186 -0.16 -8.61 -4.10
C ARG A 186 1.00 -7.76 -4.63
N GLU A 187 1.47 -6.82 -3.81
CA GLU A 187 2.62 -5.96 -4.10
C GLU A 187 3.97 -6.62 -3.75
N GLU A 188 3.95 -7.85 -3.22
CA GLU A 188 5.15 -8.54 -2.71
C GLU A 188 5.84 -7.75 -1.57
N GLU A 189 5.10 -6.88 -0.87
CA GLU A 189 5.56 -6.01 0.22
C GLU A 189 5.04 -6.51 1.58
N LEU A 190 4.93 -7.84 1.76
CA LEU A 190 4.64 -8.39 3.08
C LEU A 190 5.86 -8.25 3.99
N PRO A 191 5.71 -7.69 5.21
CA PRO A 191 6.79 -7.62 6.17
C PRO A 191 7.28 -9.01 6.60
N ASP A 192 8.53 -9.07 7.03
CA ASP A 192 9.15 -10.29 7.55
C ASP A 192 8.30 -10.90 8.68
N GLY A 193 8.05 -12.21 8.62
CA GLY A 193 7.18 -12.93 9.57
C GLY A 193 5.75 -13.17 9.10
N TYR A 194 5.20 -12.31 8.23
CA TYR A 194 3.87 -12.55 7.64
C TYR A 194 3.91 -13.57 6.49
N ALA A 195 5.00 -13.61 5.72
CA ALA A 195 5.17 -14.57 4.61
C ALA A 195 5.40 -16.02 5.06
N GLU A 196 5.89 -16.24 6.29
CA GLU A 196 6.20 -17.58 6.83
C GLU A 196 4.97 -18.32 7.36
N LEU A 197 3.83 -17.63 7.52
CA LEU A 197 2.57 -18.18 8.02
C LEU A 197 1.70 -18.84 6.94
N SER A 198 2.16 -18.95 5.69
CA SER A 198 1.44 -19.71 4.65
C SER A 198 1.47 -21.22 4.98
N PRO A 199 0.31 -21.88 5.20
CA PRO A 199 0.27 -23.32 5.36
C PRO A 199 0.69 -24.00 4.05
N ARG A 200 1.64 -24.92 4.16
CA ARG A 200 1.94 -25.91 3.11
C ARG A 200 0.81 -26.92 2.94
#